data_AF-A0A2T7FTE6-F1
#
_entry.id   AF-A0A2T7FTE6-F1
#
_cell.length_a   1.000
_cell.length_b   1.000
_cell.length_c   1.000
_cell.angle_alpha   90.00
_cell.angle_beta   90.00
_cell.angle_gamma   90.00
#
_symmetry.space_group_name_H-M   'P 1'
#
loop_
_entity.id
_entity.type
_entity.pdbx_description
1 polymer ?
#
loop_
_entity_poly.entity_id
_entity_poly.type
_entity_poly.pdbx_seq_one_letter_code
_entity_poly.pdbx_strand_id
1 'polypeptide(L)' 'MQRLQTEAGDLLRSLIDKIILTPDPDAPNGHRVVLQGELAGILSFCENGMSTNANTRSKATGVR' A
#
# COMPACT_ATOMS: atom_id res chain seq x y z
N MET A 1 10.74 -18.43 -11.14
CA MET A 1 10.71 -17.32 -10.15
C MET A 1 10.59 -15.93 -10.77
N GLN A 2 11.15 -15.62 -11.97
CA GLN A 2 11.09 -14.25 -12.54
C GLN A 2 9.69 -13.78 -13.01
N ARG A 3 8.81 -14.67 -13.50
CA ARG A 3 7.49 -14.26 -14.04
C ARG A 3 6.54 -13.64 -13.00
N LEU A 4 6.59 -14.12 -11.76
CA LEU A 4 5.69 -13.65 -10.70
C LEU A 4 5.96 -12.20 -10.31
N GLN A 5 7.22 -11.76 -10.34
CA GLN A 5 7.58 -10.37 -10.05
C GLN A 5 7.11 -9.43 -11.17
N THR A 6 7.12 -9.90 -12.42
CA THR A 6 6.60 -9.15 -13.56
C THR A 6 5.07 -9.03 -13.47
N GLU A 7 4.37 -10.14 -13.25
CA GLU A 7 2.89 -10.16 -13.16
C GLU A 7 2.36 -9.34 -11.99
N ALA A 8 2.99 -9.45 -10.81
CA ALA A 8 2.64 -8.62 -9.66
C ALA A 8 2.90 -7.13 -9.96
N GLY A 9 3.99 -6.80 -10.64
CA GLY A 9 4.28 -5.43 -11.06
C GLY A 9 3.25 -4.87 -12.03
N ASP A 10 2.78 -5.70 -12.97
CA ASP A 10 1.79 -5.29 -13.97
C ASP A 10 0.41 -5.10 -13.35
N LEU A 11 0.02 -5.96 -12.39
CA LEU A 11 -1.19 -5.78 -11.61
C LEU A 11 -1.13 -4.51 -10.75
N LEU A 12 0.00 -4.23 -10.09
CA LEU A 12 0.15 -2.99 -9.34
C LEU A 12 0.07 -1.75 -10.25
N ARG A 13 0.61 -1.83 -11.48
CA ARG A 13 0.51 -0.75 -12.47
C ARG A 13 -0.92 -0.55 -12.97
N SER A 14 -1.73 -1.61 -13.09
CA SER A 14 -3.13 -1.46 -13.50
C SER A 14 -3.99 -0.72 -12.46
N LEU A 15 -3.54 -0.65 -11.20
CA LEU A 15 -4.23 0.07 -10.12
C LEU A 15 -3.86 1.57 -10.06
N ILE A 16 -2.98 2.03 -10.95
CA ILE A 16 -2.53 3.42 -11.02
C ILE A 16 -3.28 4.13 -12.14
N ASP A 17 -4.05 5.15 -11.78
CA ASP A 17 -4.73 6.00 -12.77
C ASP A 17 -3.79 7.10 -13.27
N LYS A 18 -3.07 7.76 -12.34
CA LYS A 18 -2.18 8.87 -12.68
C LYS A 18 -1.08 9.06 -11.63
N ILE A 19 0.09 9.49 -12.10
CA ILE A 19 1.17 10.03 -11.27
C ILE A 19 1.31 11.52 -11.59
N ILE A 20 1.19 12.37 -10.57
CA ILE A 20 1.34 13.82 -10.70
C ILE A 20 2.65 14.22 -10.05
N LEU A 21 3.52 14.87 -10.82
CA LEU A 21 4.75 15.49 -10.37
C LEU A 21 4.55 17.00 -10.35
N THR A 22 4.62 17.60 -9.17
CA THR A 22 4.52 19.05 -9.01
C THR A 22 5.89 19.57 -8.56
N PRO A 23 6.50 20.54 -9.28
CA PRO A 23 7.69 21.22 -8.79
C PRO A 23 7.45 21.80 -7.40
N ASP A 24 8.36 21.47 -6.49
CA ASP A 24 8.30 21.89 -5.10
C ASP A 24 9.75 22.15 -4.62
N PRO A 25 10.17 23.42 -4.51
CA PRO A 25 11.55 23.76 -4.16
C PRO A 25 11.93 23.32 -2.75
N ASP A 26 10.95 23.06 -1.89
CA ASP A 26 11.17 22.64 -0.50
C ASP A 26 11.18 21.10 -0.36
N ALA A 27 10.83 20.35 -1.41
CA ALA A 27 10.89 18.90 -1.41
C ALA A 27 12.35 18.40 -1.59
N PRO A 28 12.74 17.28 -0.95
CA PRO A 28 14.11 16.75 -1.03
C PRO A 28 14.67 16.53 -2.44
N ASN A 29 13.78 16.26 -3.40
CA ASN A 29 14.12 16.02 -4.81
C ASN A 29 13.56 17.12 -5.75
N GLY A 30 13.15 18.28 -5.21
CA GLY A 30 12.59 19.39 -5.99
C GLY A 30 11.17 19.15 -6.53
N HIS A 31 10.53 18.03 -6.16
CA HIS A 31 9.19 17.67 -6.61
C HIS A 31 8.38 17.01 -5.50
N ARG A 32 7.10 17.37 -5.42
CA ARG A 32 6.08 16.61 -4.71
C ARG A 32 5.44 15.62 -5.67
N VAL A 33 5.41 14.35 -5.27
CA VAL A 33 4.80 13.25 -6.03
C VAL A 33 3.45 12.89 -5.43
N VAL A 34 2.42 12.80 -6.26
CA VAL A 34 1.08 12.35 -5.84
C VAL A 34 0.63 11.20 -6.74
N LEU A 35 0.19 10.11 -6.12
CA LEU A 35 -0.43 8.97 -6.79
C LEU A 35 -1.95 9.13 -6.77
N GLN A 36 -2.61 8.87 -7.90
CA GLN A 36 -4.06 8.77 -8.02
C GLN A 36 -4.46 7.39 -8.54
N GLY A 37 -5.60 6.89 -8.07
CA GLY A 37 -6.13 5.56 -8.38
C GLY A 37 -6.31 4.71 -7.13
N GLU A 38 -6.71 3.45 -7.33
CA GLU A 38 -6.99 2.51 -6.23
C GLU A 38 -5.76 2.26 -5.36
N LEU A 39 -4.57 2.21 -5.97
CA LEU A 39 -3.32 2.02 -5.24
C LEU A 39 -3.05 3.14 -4.23
N ALA A 40 -3.45 4.38 -4.54
CA ALA A 40 -3.31 5.50 -3.59
C ALA A 40 -4.17 5.30 -2.34
N GLY A 41 -5.39 4.77 -2.51
CA GLY A 41 -6.29 4.45 -1.40
C GLY A 41 -5.76 3.32 -0.53
N ILE A 42 -5.24 2.24 -1.14
CA ILE A 42 -4.63 1.12 -0.43
C ILE A 42 -3.44 1.59 0.42
N LEU A 43 -2.54 2.39 -0.16
CA LEU A 43 -1.37 2.89 0.56
C LEU A 43 -1.76 3.83 1.71
N SER A 44 -2.70 4.74 1.48
CA SER A 44 -3.21 5.64 2.53
C SER A 44 -3.88 4.86 3.67
N PHE A 45 -4.63 3.80 3.35
CA PHE A 45 -5.22 2.92 4.36
C PHE A 45 -4.15 2.20 5.19
N CYS A 46 -3.09 1.69 4.57
CA CYS A 46 -1.99 1.03 5.25
C CYS A 46 -1.21 1.99 6.16
N GLU A 47 -0.95 3.22 5.70
CA GLU A 47 -0.25 4.26 6.46
C GLU A 47 -1.06 4.72 7.68
N ASN A 48 -2.39 4.74 7.57
CA ASN A 48 -3.28 5.25 8.61
C ASN A 48 -3.73 4.22 9.67
N GLY A 49 -3.34 2.94 9.58
CA GLY A 49 -3.99 1.98 10.49
C GLY A 49 -3.53 0.52 10.51
N MET A 50 -2.31 0.16 10.11
CA MET A 50 -1.79 -1.18 10.42
C MET A 50 -1.06 -1.23 11.77
N SER A 51 -1.79 -0.89 12.84
CA SER A 51 -1.48 -1.36 14.21
C SER A 51 -2.64 -2.21 14.68
N THR A 52 -2.35 -3.39 15.24
CA THR A 52 -3.29 -4.44 15.70
C THR A 52 -3.43 -5.62 14.72
N ASN A 53 -2.40 -6.46 14.73
CA ASN A 53 -2.51 -7.92 14.66
C ASN A 53 -3.87 -8.45 15.13
N ALA A 54 -4.77 -8.73 14.19
CA ALA A 54 -5.98 -9.51 14.42
C ALA A 54 -5.62 -10.99 14.65
N ASN A 55 -4.91 -11.28 15.73
CA ASN A 55 -4.83 -12.64 16.25
C ASN A 55 -6.08 -12.90 17.12
N THR A 56 -7.23 -13.03 16.46
CA THR A 56 -8.47 -13.48 17.10
C THR A 56 -8.68 -14.96 16.79
N ARG A 57 -7.72 -15.83 17.15
CA ARG A 57 -8.04 -17.23 17.38
C ARG A 57 -7.10 -17.93 18.37
N SER A 58 -7.76 -18.55 19.35
CA SER A 58 -7.38 -19.80 20.02
C SER A 58 -6.30 -19.74 21.08
N LYS A 59 -6.73 -19.74 22.37
CA LYS A 59 -6.32 -20.71 23.42
C LYS A 59 -7.50 -20.82 24.43
N ALA A 60 -8.22 -21.94 24.42
CA ALA A 60 -8.11 -23.08 25.38
C ALA A 60 -8.85 -22.74 26.70
N THR A 61 -9.78 -23.51 27.27
CA THR A 61 -9.78 -24.94 27.64
C THR A 61 -11.18 -25.32 28.15
N GLY A 62 -11.59 -26.60 28.01
CA GLY A 62 -12.87 -27.11 28.52
C GLY A 62 -12.96 -27.34 30.04
N VAL A 63 -14.04 -28.02 30.44
CA VAL A 63 -14.36 -28.60 31.77
C VAL A 63 -14.89 -27.53 32.75
N ARG A 64 -16.13 -27.55 33.27
CA ARG A 64 -17.09 -28.59 33.67
C ARG A 64 -18.53 -28.18 33.36
#